data_AF-A0A966MT43-F1
#
_entry.id   AF-A0A966MT43-F1
#
_cell.length_a   1.000
_cell.length_b   1.000
_cell.length_c   1.000
_cell.angle_alpha   90.00
_cell.angle_beta   90.00
_cell.angle_gamma   90.00
#
_symmetry.space_group_name_H-M   'P 1'
#
loop_
_entity.id
_entity.type
_entity.pdbx_description
1 polymer ?
#
loop_
_entity_poly.entity_id
_entity_poly.type
_entity_poly.pdbx_seq_one_letter_code
_entity_poly.pdbx_strand_id
1 'polypeptide(L)'
;MSLDDLNREQKRQLRRQGALDEKGAPTRAPRPAQREKVGPRQYLREVRDEMRKVAWPTKPEVIRYSTIVTVTVVIYTAIVAGLDFGLREIMDWFYT
;
A
#
# COMPACT_ATOMS: atom_id res chain seq x y z
N MET A 1 48.14 24.64 6.98
CA MET A 1 48.95 23.47 6.57
C MET A 1 48.94 23.46 5.04
N SER A 2 50.07 23.82 4.41
CA SER A 2 50.16 24.03 2.95
C SER A 2 50.04 22.70 2.20
N LEU A 3 49.40 22.70 1.03
CA LEU A 3 49.29 21.54 0.12
C LEU A 3 50.62 21.15 -0.54
N ASP A 4 51.68 21.92 -0.29
CA ASP A 4 52.97 21.82 -0.96
C ASP A 4 53.89 20.74 -0.35
N ASP A 5 53.57 20.22 0.84
CA ASP A 5 54.33 19.17 1.55
C ASP A 5 53.76 17.75 1.34
N LEU A 6 52.98 17.52 0.27
CA LEU A 6 52.48 16.18 -0.02
C LEU A 6 53.59 15.28 -0.60
N ASN A 7 53.94 14.25 0.18
CA ASN A 7 54.88 13.21 -0.20
C ASN A 7 54.42 12.53 -1.51
N ARG A 8 55.37 12.24 -2.42
CA ARG A 8 55.12 11.66 -3.77
C ARG A 8 54.26 10.39 -3.71
N GLU A 9 54.36 9.66 -2.61
CA GLU A 9 53.53 8.49 -2.25
C GLU A 9 52.03 8.84 -2.13
N GLN A 10 51.69 9.89 -1.38
CA GLN A 10 50.31 10.34 -1.18
C GLN A 10 49.69 10.84 -2.48
N LYS A 11 50.48 11.54 -3.32
CA LYS A 11 50.04 12.00 -4.64
C LYS A 11 49.75 10.85 -5.60
N ARG A 12 50.48 9.73 -5.48
CA ARG A 12 50.23 8.49 -6.24
C ARG A 12 49.02 7.72 -5.71
N GLN A 13 48.79 7.70 -4.40
CA GLN A 13 47.59 7.11 -3.81
C GLN A 13 46.32 7.85 -4.20
N LEU A 14 46.33 9.19 -4.17
CA LEU A 14 45.20 10.03 -4.59
C LEU A 14 44.88 9.88 -6.09
N ARG A 15 45.91 9.70 -6.93
CA ARG A 15 45.73 9.35 -8.35
C ARG A 15 45.18 7.94 -8.56
N ARG A 16 45.66 6.95 -7.80
CA ARG A 16 45.12 5.57 -7.82
C ARG A 16 43.67 5.49 -7.35
N GLN A 17 43.26 6.37 -6.43
CA GLN A 17 41.89 6.48 -5.95
C GLN A 17 40.95 7.26 -6.90
N GLY A 18 41.44 7.71 -8.07
CA GLY A 18 40.62 8.45 -9.04
C GLY A 18 40.13 9.81 -8.54
N ALA A 19 40.72 10.30 -7.43
CA ALA A 19 40.30 11.51 -6.75
C ALA A 19 40.96 12.78 -7.31
N LEU A 20 41.72 12.68 -8.40
CA LEU A 20 42.44 13.80 -9.02
C LEU A 20 42.26 13.74 -10.55
N ASP A 21 41.78 14.83 -11.14
CA ASP A 21 41.65 15.01 -12.59
C ASP A 21 43.02 15.27 -13.25
N GLU A 22 43.14 15.22 -14.58
CA GLU A 22 44.41 15.40 -15.32
C GLU A 22 45.17 16.68 -14.96
N LYS A 23 44.44 17.69 -14.46
CA LYS A 23 44.96 19.01 -14.03
C LYS A 23 45.33 19.08 -12.53
N GLY A 24 45.27 17.97 -11.79
CA GLY A 24 45.70 17.88 -10.40
C GLY A 24 44.74 18.49 -9.37
N ALA A 25 43.51 18.79 -9.75
CA ALA A 25 42.45 19.25 -8.86
C ALA A 25 41.67 18.06 -8.27
N PRO A 26 41.17 18.14 -7.01
CA PRO A 26 40.41 17.07 -6.39
C PRO A 26 39.09 16.84 -7.14
N THR A 27 38.95 15.67 -7.77
CA THR A 27 37.71 15.21 -8.40
C THR A 27 36.70 14.96 -7.29
N ARG A 28 35.67 15.80 -7.23
CA ARG A 28 34.57 15.68 -6.29
C ARG A 28 33.96 14.28 -6.43
N ALA A 29 34.14 13.45 -5.40
CA ALA A 29 33.53 12.13 -5.34
C ALA A 29 32.04 12.24 -5.70
N PRO A 30 31.51 11.34 -6.55
CA PRO A 30 30.08 11.36 -6.86
C PRO A 30 29.33 11.19 -5.54
N ARG A 31 28.55 12.22 -5.20
CA ARG A 31 27.71 12.24 -4.00
C ARG A 31 26.88 10.96 -4.04
N PRO A 32 26.87 10.12 -2.98
CA PRO A 32 26.00 8.94 -2.97
C PRO A 32 24.61 9.44 -3.29
N ALA A 33 24.03 8.94 -4.37
CA ALA A 33 22.71 9.34 -4.84
C ALA A 33 21.79 9.37 -3.62
N GLN A 34 21.28 10.56 -3.29
CA GLN A 34 20.34 10.71 -2.20
C GLN A 34 19.29 9.64 -2.40
N ARG A 35 19.15 8.71 -1.45
CA ARG A 35 18.10 7.70 -1.49
C ARG A 35 16.80 8.46 -1.66
N GLU A 36 16.27 8.42 -2.87
CA GLU A 36 15.05 9.10 -3.26
C GLU A 36 13.98 8.49 -2.39
N LYS A 37 13.52 9.24 -1.38
CA LYS A 37 12.43 8.81 -0.51
C LYS A 37 11.24 8.61 -1.44
N VAL A 38 10.74 7.39 -1.54
CA VAL A 38 9.57 7.07 -2.35
C VAL A 38 8.46 8.07 -2.03
N GLY A 39 8.12 8.89 -3.02
CA GLY A 39 7.09 9.91 -2.84
C GLY A 39 5.72 9.26 -2.67
N PRO A 40 4.74 9.95 -2.05
CA PRO A 40 3.38 9.42 -1.87
C PRO A 40 2.72 9.02 -3.19
N ARG A 41 3.08 9.66 -4.31
CA ARG A 41 2.65 9.29 -5.66
C ARG A 41 3.17 7.91 -6.10
N GLN A 42 4.42 7.60 -5.76
CA GLN A 42 5.04 6.32 -6.09
C GLN A 42 4.44 5.19 -5.24
N TYR A 43 4.25 5.43 -3.94
CA TYR A 43 3.57 4.51 -3.03
C TYR A 43 2.16 4.14 -3.49
N LEU A 44 1.33 5.12 -3.88
CA LEU A 44 -0.01 4.83 -4.41
C LEU A 44 0.01 4.02 -5.70
N ARG A 45 1.04 4.21 -6.54
CA ARG A 45 1.21 3.43 -7.77
C ARG A 45 1.57 1.99 -7.45
N GLU A 46 2.49 1.78 -6.52
CA GLU A 46 2.87 0.46 -6.02
C GLU A 46 1.67 -0.27 -5.37
N VAL A 47 0.88 0.42 -4.55
CA VAL A 47 -0.36 -0.13 -3.97
C VAL A 47 -1.36 -0.53 -5.05
N ARG A 48 -1.59 0.31 -6.06
CA ARG A 48 -2.49 -0.03 -7.17
C ARG A 48 -1.99 -1.27 -7.93
N ASP A 49 -0.69 -1.36 -8.18
CA ASP A 49 -0.10 -2.47 -8.91
C ASP A 49 -0.18 -3.78 -8.09
N GLU A 50 -0.07 -3.70 -6.76
CA GLU A 50 -0.31 -4.84 -5.85
C GLU A 50 -1.81 -5.21 -5.77
N MET A 51 -2.70 -4.22 -5.72
CA MET A 51 -4.16 -4.42 -5.71
C MET A 51 -4.68 -5.08 -6.99
N ARG A 52 -3.96 -4.97 -8.11
CA ARG A 52 -4.27 -5.71 -9.36
C ARG A 52 -3.91 -7.20 -9.27
N LYS A 53 -3.04 -7.60 -8.35
CA LYS A 53 -2.74 -9.01 -8.07
C LYS A 53 -3.80 -9.66 -7.19
N VAL A 54 -4.58 -8.86 -6.47
CA VAL A 54 -5.73 -9.35 -5.71
C VAL A 54 -6.78 -9.84 -6.71
N ALA A 55 -7.12 -11.12 -6.63
CA ALA A 55 -8.18 -11.70 -7.43
C ALA A 55 -9.52 -11.15 -6.95
N TRP A 56 -9.99 -10.07 -7.57
CA TRP A 56 -11.33 -9.57 -7.34
C TRP A 56 -12.36 -10.55 -7.90
N PRO A 57 -13.44 -10.81 -7.15
CA PRO A 57 -14.46 -11.75 -7.56
C PRO A 57 -15.09 -11.33 -8.88
N THR A 58 -15.51 -12.32 -9.66
CA THR A 58 -16.18 -12.08 -10.94
C THR A 58 -17.56 -11.48 -10.68
N LYS A 59 -18.02 -10.54 -11.53
CA LYS A 59 -19.36 -9.95 -11.45
C LYS A 59 -20.50 -10.98 -11.23
N PRO A 60 -20.57 -12.11 -11.95
CA PRO A 60 -21.64 -13.10 -11.75
C PRO A 60 -21.59 -13.75 -10.36
N GLU A 61 -20.41 -13.95 -9.80
CA GLU A 61 -20.26 -14.54 -8.47
C GLU A 61 -20.76 -13.60 -7.37
N VAL A 62 -20.44 -12.31 -7.47
CA VAL A 62 -20.96 -11.27 -6.57
C VAL A 62 -22.49 -11.23 -6.63
N ILE A 63 -23.07 -11.25 -7.83
CA ILE A 63 -24.52 -11.27 -8.01
C ILE A 63 -25.12 -12.51 -7.34
N ARG A 64 -24.57 -13.70 -7.60
CA ARG A 64 -25.09 -14.96 -7.01
C ARG A 64 -25.10 -14.90 -5.48
N TYR A 65 -23.99 -14.50 -4.86
CA TYR A 65 -23.92 -14.40 -3.40
C TYR A 65 -24.84 -13.32 -2.85
N SER A 66 -24.92 -12.15 -3.50
CA SER A 66 -25.83 -11.08 -3.06
C SER A 66 -27.30 -11.49 -3.16
N THR A 67 -27.70 -12.22 -4.21
CA THR A 67 -29.07 -12.72 -4.38
C THR A 67 -29.42 -13.72 -3.28
N ILE A 68 -28.52 -14.67 -2.98
CA ILE A 68 -28.74 -15.65 -1.90
C ILE A 68 -28.96 -14.91 -0.58
N VAL A 69 -28.07 -13.99 -0.22
CA VAL A 69 -28.20 -13.21 1.02
C VAL A 69 -29.50 -12.41 1.04
N THR A 70 -29.84 -11.74 -0.06
CA THR A 70 -31.08 -10.95 -0.18
C THR A 70 -32.32 -11.82 0.06
N VAL A 71 -32.39 -13.00 -0.58
CA VAL A 71 -33.51 -13.94 -0.41
C VAL A 71 -33.58 -14.43 1.04
N THR A 72 -32.45 -14.80 1.63
CA THR A 72 -32.39 -15.26 3.02
C THR A 72 -32.86 -14.18 4.00
N VAL A 73 -32.44 -12.93 3.81
CA VAL A 73 -32.89 -11.80 4.65
C VAL A 73 -34.40 -11.62 4.52
N VAL A 74 -34.95 -11.61 3.31
CA VAL A 74 -36.40 -11.50 3.08
C VAL A 74 -37.18 -12.60 3.80
N ILE A 75 -36.71 -13.85 3.75
CA ILE A 75 -37.35 -14.97 4.44
C ILE A 75 -37.34 -14.75 5.95
N TYR A 76 -36.19 -14.41 6.54
CA TYR A 76 -36.12 -14.15 7.99
C TYR A 76 -36.98 -12.96 8.41
N THR A 77 -36.98 -11.88 7.62
CA THR A 77 -37.86 -10.73 7.86
C THR A 77 -39.33 -11.15 7.83
N ALA A 78 -39.75 -11.97 6.88
CA ALA A 78 -41.13 -12.47 6.80
C ALA A 78 -41.49 -13.36 8.01
N ILE A 79 -40.58 -14.23 8.46
CA ILE A 79 -40.79 -15.07 9.66
C ILE A 79 -40.93 -14.19 10.90
N VAL A 80 -40.00 -13.24 11.10
CA VAL A 80 -40.04 -12.33 12.25
C VAL A 80 -41.33 -11.51 12.23
N ALA A 81 -41.67 -10.90 11.09
CA ALA A 81 -42.92 -10.15 10.94
C ALA A 81 -44.15 -11.03 11.23
N GLY A 82 -44.19 -12.25 10.72
CA GLY A 82 -45.27 -13.20 10.99
C GLY A 82 -45.39 -13.56 12.48
N LEU A 83 -44.26 -13.77 13.16
CA LEU A 83 -44.22 -13.99 14.60
C LEU A 83 -44.67 -12.75 15.37
N ASP A 84 -44.22 -11.55 14.97
CA ASP A 84 -44.66 -10.29 15.58
C ASP A 84 -46.17 -10.13 15.47
N PHE A 85 -46.77 -10.37 14.30
CA PHE A 85 -48.22 -10.29 14.12
C PHE A 85 -48.97 -11.35 14.92
N GLY A 86 -48.50 -12.60 14.89
CA GLY A 86 -49.13 -13.68 15.65
C GLY A 86 -49.06 -13.45 17.16
N LEU A 87 -47.90 -13.01 17.66
CA LEU A 87 -47.73 -12.69 19.08
C LEU A 87 -48.54 -11.46 19.49
N ARG A 88 -48.66 -10.43 18.65
CA ARG A 88 -49.53 -9.26 18.93
C ARG A 88 -50.97 -9.69 19.17
N GLU A 89 -51.54 -10.48 18.26
CA GLU A 89 -52.93 -10.95 18.39
C GLU A 89 -53.14 -11.77 19.67
N ILE A 90 -52.20 -12.65 20.01
CA ILE A 90 -52.25 -13.45 21.24
C ILE A 90 -52.17 -12.56 22.49
N MET A 91 -51.32 -11.54 22.48
CA MET A 91 -51.17 -10.62 23.61
C MET A 91 -52.40 -9.72 23.76
N ASP A 92 -52.97 -9.24 22.66
CA ASP A 92 -54.19 -8.42 22.66
C ASP A 92 -55.39 -9.21 23.22
N TRP A 93 -55.49 -10.50 22.89
CA TRP A 93 -56.47 -11.40 23.50
C TRP A 93 -56.25 -11.59 25.00
N PHE A 94 -55.00 -11.67 25.45
CA PHE A 94 -54.68 -11.87 26.87
C PHE A 94 -54.88 -10.60 27.72
N TYR A 95 -54.70 -9.42 27.14
CA TYR A 95 -54.87 -8.13 27.83
C TYR A 95 -56.30 -7.56 27.74
N THR A 96 -57.21 -8.22 27.02
CA THR A 96 -58.67 -7.99 27.03
C THR A 96 -59.33 -8.76 28.15
#